data_AF-R7HQS9-F1
#
_entry.id   AF-R7HQS9-F1
#
_cell.length_a   1.000
_cell.length_b   1.000
_cell.length_c   1.000
_cell.angle_alpha   90.00
_cell.angle_beta   90.00
_cell.angle_gamma   90.00
#
_symmetry.space_group_name_H-M   'P 1'
#
loop_
_entity.id
_entity.type
_entity.pdbx_description
1 polymer ?
#
loop_
_entity_poly.entity_id
_entity_poly.type
_entity_poly.pdbx_seq_one_letter_code
_entity_poly.pdbx_strand_id
1 'polypeptide(L)'
;MEEQYRKEITWWFAEFGSESEVDNYLALFPELKNRLSKFAIGLLIWNIAGLIDINNPDDVSRVRLILKVLDQTPGFDFFDNTFNEATPETVCEIIGMAPITPVEEPKIEFDYTVSYIGSYAEARQYLDMTSWCIVISEESFNTYTVNGNRFYFCGNGEWWDTPCIPGFGFPRDRFGYSLIAVELSPENKIVSITSRWNTCAGDTGNFITEDELKSILGMENYNKLLCKPSENH
;
A
#
# COMPACT_ATOMS: atom_id res chain seq x y z
N MET A 1 -7.34 16.31 -19.67
CA MET A 1 -7.28 15.23 -18.67
C MET A 1 -7.00 13.90 -19.37
N GLU A 2 -7.83 13.45 -20.32
CA GLU A 2 -7.57 12.24 -21.13
C GLU A 2 -6.22 12.28 -21.88
N GLU A 3 -5.86 13.41 -22.50
CA GLU A 3 -4.56 13.60 -23.16
C GLU A 3 -3.36 13.53 -22.20
N GLN A 4 -3.56 13.86 -20.92
CA GLN A 4 -2.52 13.77 -19.90
C GLN A 4 -2.27 12.30 -19.52
N TYR A 5 -3.35 11.53 -19.31
CA TYR A 5 -3.26 10.11 -19.02
C TYR A 5 -2.62 9.32 -20.18
N ARG A 6 -2.98 9.65 -21.43
CA ARG A 6 -2.34 9.02 -22.60
C ARG A 6 -0.83 9.29 -22.62
N LYS A 7 -0.38 10.52 -22.34
CA LYS A 7 1.05 10.87 -22.27
C LYS A 7 1.79 10.11 -21.18
N GLU A 8 1.17 9.97 -20.01
CA GLU A 8 1.72 9.20 -18.89
C GLU A 8 1.90 7.72 -19.28
N ILE A 9 0.87 7.11 -19.88
CA ILE A 9 0.94 5.71 -20.33
C ILE A 9 2.02 5.55 -21.41
N THR A 10 2.10 6.47 -22.38
CA THR A 10 3.15 6.45 -23.40
C THR A 10 4.54 6.53 -22.79
N TRP A 11 4.75 7.38 -21.78
CA TRP A 11 6.03 7.48 -21.10
C TRP A 11 6.40 6.16 -20.41
N TRP A 12 5.47 5.56 -19.66
CA TRP A 12 5.70 4.26 -19.03
C TRP A 12 5.97 3.14 -20.04
N PHE A 13 5.22 3.09 -21.14
CA PHE A 13 5.37 2.04 -22.15
C PHE A 13 6.69 2.18 -22.93
N ALA A 14 7.24 3.40 -23.04
CA ALA A 14 8.54 3.65 -23.65
C ALA A 14 9.69 2.99 -22.90
N GLU A 15 9.62 2.90 -21.57
CA GLU A 15 10.60 2.20 -20.74
C GLU A 15 10.73 0.71 -21.11
N PHE A 16 9.68 0.14 -21.72
CA PHE A 16 9.62 -1.25 -22.19
C PHE A 16 9.60 -1.37 -23.73
N GLY A 17 9.88 -0.29 -24.47
CA GLY A 17 9.85 -0.27 -25.93
C GLY A 17 8.49 -0.66 -26.54
N SER A 18 7.40 -0.37 -25.82
CA SER A 18 6.05 -0.78 -26.15
C SER A 18 5.14 0.40 -26.51
N GLU A 19 5.68 1.56 -26.93
CA GLU A 19 4.88 2.77 -27.17
C GLU A 19 3.79 2.57 -28.24
N SER A 20 4.01 1.65 -29.18
CA SER A 20 3.02 1.31 -30.22
C SER A 20 1.77 0.64 -29.68
N GLU A 21 1.83 0.04 -28.49
CA GLU A 21 0.71 -0.70 -27.88
C GLU A 21 -0.25 0.20 -27.09
N VAL A 22 0.09 1.49 -26.87
CA VAL A 22 -0.71 2.40 -26.04
C VAL A 22 -2.17 2.50 -26.53
N ASP A 23 -2.38 2.69 -27.83
CA ASP A 23 -3.74 2.83 -28.37
C ASP A 23 -4.51 1.51 -28.34
N ASN A 24 -3.81 0.36 -28.45
CA ASN A 24 -4.40 -0.97 -28.28
C ASN A 24 -4.90 -1.16 -26.84
N TYR A 25 -4.06 -0.87 -25.84
CA TYR A 25 -4.43 -0.94 -24.43
C TYR A 25 -5.59 -0.01 -24.07
N LEU A 26 -5.60 1.23 -24.60
CA LEU A 26 -6.71 2.17 -24.37
C LEU A 26 -8.01 1.75 -25.05
N ALA A 27 -7.94 0.94 -26.10
CA ALA A 27 -9.12 0.35 -26.74
C ALA A 27 -9.66 -0.85 -25.95
N LEU A 28 -8.76 -1.73 -25.48
CA LEU A 28 -9.10 -2.91 -24.68
C LEU A 28 -9.59 -2.55 -23.27
N PHE A 29 -8.95 -1.54 -22.66
CA PHE A 29 -9.21 -1.08 -21.30
C PHE A 29 -9.60 0.41 -21.28
N PRO A 30 -10.84 0.76 -21.68
CA PRO A 30 -11.33 2.14 -21.59
C PRO A 30 -11.24 2.75 -20.19
N GLU A 31 -11.22 1.90 -19.16
CA GLU A 31 -11.03 2.27 -17.76
C GLU A 31 -9.71 3.05 -17.52
N LEU A 32 -8.67 2.85 -18.34
CA LEU A 32 -7.38 3.56 -18.22
C LEU A 32 -7.42 5.02 -18.69
N LYS A 33 -8.54 5.50 -19.25
CA LYS A 33 -8.71 6.88 -19.72
C LYS A 33 -9.03 7.89 -18.60
N ASN A 34 -8.86 7.47 -17.35
CA ASN A 34 -9.09 8.27 -16.16
C ASN A 34 -7.95 8.04 -15.14
N ARG A 35 -8.17 8.31 -13.85
CA ARG A 35 -7.18 8.10 -12.77
C ARG A 35 -6.58 6.69 -12.70
N LEU A 36 -7.25 5.68 -13.26
CA LEU A 36 -6.74 4.31 -13.34
C LEU A 36 -5.61 4.14 -14.36
N SER A 37 -5.28 5.18 -15.13
CA SER A 37 -4.10 5.22 -16.02
C SER A 37 -2.82 4.80 -15.29
N LYS A 38 -2.73 5.07 -13.98
CA LYS A 38 -1.60 4.68 -13.15
C LYS A 38 -1.29 3.18 -13.22
N PHE A 39 -2.31 2.34 -13.41
CA PHE A 39 -2.15 0.88 -13.44
C PHE A 39 -1.73 0.33 -14.80
N ALA A 40 -1.66 1.17 -15.85
CA ALA A 40 -1.37 0.70 -17.20
C ALA A 40 -0.02 -0.04 -17.29
N ILE A 41 0.99 0.41 -16.55
CA ILE A 41 2.30 -0.22 -16.52
C ILE A 41 2.26 -1.59 -15.83
N GLY A 42 1.53 -1.74 -14.72
CA GLY A 42 1.31 -3.03 -14.09
C GLY A 42 0.62 -4.03 -15.02
N LEU A 43 -0.37 -3.59 -15.81
CA LEU A 43 -1.02 -4.46 -16.80
C LEU A 43 -0.05 -4.88 -17.92
N LEU A 44 0.80 -3.97 -18.38
CA LEU A 44 1.84 -4.29 -19.35
C LEU A 44 2.82 -5.32 -18.80
N ILE A 45 3.26 -5.14 -17.54
CA ILE A 45 4.16 -6.08 -16.85
C ILE A 45 3.51 -7.47 -16.74
N TRP A 46 2.24 -7.56 -16.34
CA TRP A 46 1.52 -8.83 -16.29
C TRP A 46 1.46 -9.51 -17.66
N ASN A 47 1.21 -8.76 -18.72
CA ASN A 47 1.15 -9.31 -20.08
C ASN A 47 2.53 -9.79 -20.58
N ILE A 48 3.59 -9.00 -20.37
CA ILE A 48 4.97 -9.38 -20.72
C ILE A 48 5.41 -10.63 -19.95
N ALA A 49 5.03 -10.73 -18.67
CA ALA A 49 5.32 -11.88 -17.83
C ALA A 49 4.48 -13.13 -18.17
N GLY A 50 3.47 -13.02 -19.05
CA GLY A 50 2.56 -14.10 -19.41
C GLY A 50 1.55 -14.45 -18.31
N LEU A 51 1.30 -13.53 -17.36
CA LEU A 51 0.29 -13.68 -16.31
C LEU A 51 -1.13 -13.36 -16.81
N ILE A 52 -1.22 -12.56 -17.87
CA ILE A 52 -2.43 -12.32 -18.65
C ILE A 52 -2.10 -12.38 -20.14
N ASP A 53 -3.07 -12.71 -20.98
CA ASP A 53 -3.00 -12.54 -22.43
C ASP A 53 -4.03 -11.50 -22.89
N ILE A 54 -3.57 -10.33 -23.34
CA ILE A 54 -4.45 -9.27 -23.83
C ILE A 54 -5.21 -9.63 -25.12
N ASN A 55 -4.85 -10.72 -25.80
CA ASN A 55 -5.59 -11.27 -26.94
C ASN A 55 -6.66 -12.28 -26.50
N ASN A 56 -6.65 -12.72 -25.25
CA ASN A 56 -7.66 -13.58 -24.66
C ASN A 56 -8.82 -12.73 -24.09
N PRO A 57 -10.05 -12.86 -24.62
CA PRO A 57 -11.20 -12.09 -24.13
C PRO A 57 -11.49 -12.29 -22.64
N ASP A 58 -11.25 -13.48 -22.10
CA ASP A 58 -11.53 -13.77 -20.69
C ASP A 58 -10.58 -12.99 -19.76
N ASP A 59 -9.29 -12.93 -20.11
CA ASP A 59 -8.29 -12.17 -19.37
C ASP A 59 -8.57 -10.66 -19.46
N VAL A 60 -8.92 -10.16 -20.66
CA VAL A 60 -9.34 -8.77 -20.85
C VAL A 60 -10.55 -8.45 -19.98
N SER A 61 -11.58 -9.31 -19.98
CA SER A 61 -12.77 -9.14 -19.14
C SER A 61 -12.43 -9.14 -17.65
N ARG A 62 -11.54 -10.02 -17.20
CA ARG A 62 -11.08 -10.08 -15.81
C ARG A 62 -10.35 -8.81 -15.40
N VAL A 63 -9.39 -8.34 -16.19
CA VAL A 63 -8.63 -7.11 -15.93
C VAL A 63 -9.57 -5.90 -15.85
N ARG A 64 -10.54 -5.80 -16.76
CA ARG A 64 -11.54 -4.72 -16.71
C ARG A 64 -12.37 -4.74 -15.44
N LEU A 65 -12.70 -5.93 -14.93
CA LEU A 65 -13.41 -6.06 -13.65
C LEU A 65 -12.52 -5.64 -12.48
N ILE A 66 -11.25 -6.05 -12.46
CA ILE A 66 -10.26 -5.62 -11.47
C ILE A 66 -10.18 -4.09 -11.42
N LEU A 67 -9.97 -3.44 -12.57
CA LEU A 67 -9.90 -1.97 -12.66
C LEU A 67 -11.16 -1.28 -12.11
N LYS A 68 -12.35 -1.82 -12.40
CA LYS A 68 -13.62 -1.28 -11.88
C LYS A 68 -13.75 -1.43 -10.36
N VAL A 69 -13.33 -2.57 -9.81
CA VAL A 69 -13.35 -2.80 -8.36
C VAL A 69 -12.35 -1.88 -7.66
N LEU A 70 -11.14 -1.73 -8.21
CA LEU A 70 -10.13 -0.81 -7.69
C LEU A 70 -10.67 0.63 -7.62
N ASP A 71 -11.38 1.07 -8.65
CA ASP A 71 -11.95 2.43 -8.69
C ASP A 71 -13.01 2.69 -7.60
N GLN A 72 -13.60 1.64 -7.02
CA GLN A 72 -14.70 1.74 -6.07
C GLN A 72 -14.32 1.28 -4.65
N THR A 73 -13.08 0.86 -4.45
CA THR A 73 -12.59 0.30 -3.19
C THR A 73 -11.32 1.02 -2.75
N PRO A 74 -10.88 0.83 -1.49
CA PRO A 74 -9.56 1.29 -1.06
C PRO A 74 -8.39 0.73 -1.88
N GLY A 75 -8.64 -0.28 -2.73
CA GLY A 75 -7.65 -0.86 -3.64
C GLY A 75 -6.97 0.17 -4.54
N PHE A 76 -7.66 1.25 -4.94
CA PHE A 76 -7.02 2.32 -5.70
C PHE A 76 -5.85 2.96 -4.94
N ASP A 77 -6.01 3.27 -3.65
CA ASP A 77 -4.94 3.88 -2.87
C ASP A 77 -3.94 2.85 -2.34
N PHE A 78 -4.37 1.58 -2.21
CA PHE A 78 -3.55 0.48 -1.73
C PHE A 78 -2.44 0.05 -2.69
N PHE A 79 -2.77 -0.11 -3.97
CA PHE A 79 -1.85 -0.59 -4.97
C PHE A 79 -1.09 0.56 -5.63
N ASP A 80 0.22 0.42 -5.81
CA ASP A 80 1.04 1.28 -6.65
C ASP A 80 0.71 1.09 -8.16
N ASN A 81 1.50 1.70 -9.04
CA ASN A 81 1.34 1.58 -10.50
C ASN A 81 1.62 0.16 -11.04
N THR A 82 2.26 -0.71 -10.27
CA THR A 82 2.61 -2.10 -10.60
C THR A 82 1.86 -3.15 -9.77
N PHE A 83 0.80 -2.73 -9.06
CA PHE A 83 0.04 -3.59 -8.14
C PHE A 83 0.87 -4.14 -6.97
N ASN A 84 1.85 -3.38 -6.47
CA ASN A 84 2.80 -3.80 -5.45
C ASN A 84 3.51 -5.11 -5.84
N GLU A 85 3.78 -5.27 -7.14
CA GLU A 85 4.33 -6.47 -7.77
C GLU A 85 3.46 -7.74 -7.62
N ALA A 86 2.20 -7.60 -7.19
CA ALA A 86 1.30 -8.72 -7.00
C ALA A 86 0.84 -9.32 -8.34
N THR A 87 0.55 -10.62 -8.34
CA THR A 87 -0.05 -11.32 -9.49
C THR A 87 -1.53 -10.92 -9.66
N PRO A 88 -2.14 -11.13 -10.84
CA PRO A 88 -3.59 -10.92 -11.02
C PRO A 88 -4.43 -11.73 -10.03
N GLU A 89 -4.00 -12.94 -9.66
CA GLU A 89 -4.64 -13.80 -8.67
C GLU A 89 -4.59 -13.12 -7.30
N THR A 90 -3.40 -12.75 -6.84
CA THR A 90 -3.19 -12.07 -5.55
C THR A 90 -3.98 -10.76 -5.46
N VAL A 91 -4.03 -9.96 -6.55
CA VAL A 91 -4.86 -8.75 -6.59
C VAL A 91 -6.34 -9.09 -6.41
N CYS A 92 -6.86 -10.11 -7.12
CA CYS A 92 -8.24 -10.56 -6.95
C CYS A 92 -8.55 -11.01 -5.53
N GLU A 93 -7.62 -11.70 -4.86
CA GLU A 93 -7.76 -12.12 -3.47
C GLU A 93 -7.83 -10.92 -2.51
N ILE A 94 -6.90 -9.97 -2.64
CA ILE A 94 -6.82 -8.77 -1.78
C ILE A 94 -8.07 -7.90 -1.91
N ILE A 95 -8.61 -7.73 -3.12
CA ILE A 95 -9.80 -6.90 -3.36
C ILE A 95 -11.12 -7.65 -3.19
N GLY A 96 -11.09 -8.91 -2.71
CA GLY A 96 -12.27 -9.70 -2.41
C GLY A 96 -13.03 -10.22 -3.64
N MET A 97 -12.39 -10.24 -4.81
CA MET A 97 -12.93 -10.89 -6.02
C MET A 97 -12.73 -12.40 -6.01
N ALA A 98 -11.77 -12.92 -5.23
CA ALA A 98 -11.51 -14.33 -5.03
C ALA A 98 -11.26 -14.63 -3.54
N PRO A 99 -11.49 -15.88 -3.07
CA PRO A 99 -11.06 -16.30 -1.74
C PRO A 99 -9.54 -16.23 -1.63
N ILE A 100 -9.02 -15.74 -0.50
CA ILE A 100 -7.58 -15.70 -0.22
C ILE A 100 -7.02 -17.13 -0.17
N THR A 101 -5.93 -17.37 -0.90
CA THR A 101 -5.15 -18.61 -0.85
C THR A 101 -3.85 -18.33 -0.10
N PRO A 102 -3.85 -18.44 1.25
CA PRO A 102 -2.72 -18.00 2.03
C PRO A 102 -1.48 -18.86 1.78
N VAL A 103 -0.31 -18.20 1.77
CA VAL A 103 0.98 -18.89 1.66
C VAL A 103 1.56 -19.18 3.05
N GLU A 104 2.32 -20.28 3.15
CA GLU A 104 3.11 -20.56 4.36
C GLU A 104 4.27 -19.59 4.44
N GLU A 105 4.41 -18.94 5.58
CA GLU A 105 5.42 -17.91 5.81
C GLU A 105 6.45 -18.39 6.83
N PRO A 106 7.70 -17.90 6.74
CA PRO A 106 8.65 -18.06 7.83
C PRO A 106 8.10 -17.40 9.10
N LYS A 107 8.61 -17.85 10.24
CA LYS A 107 8.28 -17.24 11.53
C LYS A 107 8.62 -15.75 11.49
N ILE A 108 7.67 -14.91 11.93
CA ILE A 108 7.87 -13.46 12.03
C ILE A 108 8.89 -13.16 13.12
N GLU A 109 9.94 -12.43 12.75
CA GLU A 109 10.90 -11.84 13.68
C GLU A 109 10.50 -10.40 13.98
N PHE A 110 10.33 -10.10 15.27
CA PHE A 110 9.95 -8.77 15.73
C PHE A 110 11.21 -7.98 16.11
N ASP A 111 11.94 -7.52 15.09
CA ASP A 111 13.07 -6.60 15.22
C ASP A 111 12.71 -5.26 14.60
N TYR A 112 12.16 -4.35 15.42
CA TYR A 112 11.61 -3.09 14.93
C TYR A 112 12.52 -1.90 15.18
N THR A 113 12.48 -0.99 14.22
CA THR A 113 12.91 0.38 14.39
C THR A 113 11.69 1.29 14.49
N VAL A 114 11.80 2.36 15.27
CA VAL A 114 10.72 3.33 15.47
C VAL A 114 11.18 4.69 14.98
N SER A 115 10.49 5.22 13.98
CA SER A 115 10.77 6.52 13.36
C SER A 115 9.65 7.50 13.68
N TYR A 116 9.98 8.61 14.33
CA TYR A 116 9.04 9.72 14.50
C TYR A 116 8.83 10.44 13.17
N ILE A 117 7.57 10.76 12.86
CA ILE A 117 7.20 11.48 11.63
C ILE A 117 6.71 12.86 12.04
N GLY A 118 7.59 13.85 11.95
CA GLY A 118 7.35 15.23 12.37
C GLY A 118 6.84 16.13 11.25
N SER A 119 6.93 15.69 10.00
CA SER A 119 6.52 16.47 8.83
C SER A 119 5.94 15.61 7.72
N TYR A 120 5.16 16.24 6.84
CA TYR A 120 4.67 15.59 5.63
C TYR A 120 5.82 15.15 4.70
N ALA A 121 6.93 15.90 4.64
CA ALA A 121 8.09 15.52 3.84
C ALA A 121 8.72 14.18 4.28
N GLU A 122 8.68 13.88 5.58
CA GLU A 122 9.09 12.57 6.11
C GLU A 122 8.03 11.50 5.83
N ALA A 123 6.74 11.81 6.05
CA ALA A 123 5.65 10.88 5.78
C ALA A 123 5.62 10.42 4.31
N ARG A 124 5.78 11.36 3.37
CA ARG A 124 5.69 11.12 1.92
C ARG A 124 6.77 10.16 1.41
N GLN A 125 7.87 9.95 2.14
CA GLN A 125 8.89 8.96 1.75
C GLN A 125 8.36 7.53 1.74
N TYR A 126 7.23 7.26 2.41
CA TYR A 126 6.59 5.96 2.49
C TYR A 126 5.40 5.81 1.51
N LEU A 127 5.17 6.80 0.65
CA LEU A 127 4.02 6.85 -0.27
C LEU A 127 3.99 5.63 -1.22
N ASP A 128 5.15 5.21 -1.71
CA ASP A 128 5.23 4.09 -2.66
C ASP A 128 5.07 2.72 -1.96
N MET A 129 5.12 2.68 -0.62
CA MET A 129 5.15 1.44 0.16
C MET A 129 3.90 1.23 1.02
N THR A 130 3.06 2.27 1.16
CA THR A 130 1.89 2.28 2.05
C THR A 130 0.77 3.13 1.47
N SER A 131 -0.46 2.87 1.92
CA SER A 131 -1.67 3.58 1.50
C SER A 131 -2.31 4.41 2.59
N TRP A 132 -1.55 4.72 3.64
CA TRP A 132 -2.06 5.44 4.79
C TRP A 132 -2.39 6.89 4.43
N CYS A 133 -3.55 7.40 4.83
CA CYS A 133 -3.96 8.76 4.48
C CYS A 133 -2.91 9.83 4.84
N ILE A 134 -2.15 9.61 5.93
CA ILE A 134 -1.10 10.51 6.41
C ILE A 134 0.07 10.68 5.41
N VAL A 135 0.30 9.73 4.51
CA VAL A 135 1.40 9.78 3.52
C VAL A 135 0.97 10.36 2.16
N ILE A 136 -0.35 10.38 1.89
CA ILE A 136 -0.91 10.71 0.57
C ILE A 136 -0.84 12.20 0.26
N SER A 137 -1.13 13.06 1.24
CA SER A 137 -1.15 14.51 1.03
C SER A 137 -0.78 15.31 2.28
N GLU A 138 -0.26 16.51 2.07
CA GLU A 138 0.05 17.46 3.14
C GLU A 138 -1.21 17.90 3.89
N GLU A 139 -2.33 18.05 3.18
CA GLU A 139 -3.63 18.37 3.78
C GLU A 139 -4.08 17.26 4.75
N SER A 140 -3.97 15.99 4.33
CA SER A 140 -4.24 14.85 5.20
C SER A 140 -3.29 14.83 6.39
N PHE A 141 -1.98 15.00 6.16
CA PHE A 141 -0.98 15.08 7.23
C PHE A 141 -1.36 16.12 8.29
N ASN A 142 -1.65 17.35 7.84
CA ASN A 142 -2.02 18.45 8.72
C ASN A 142 -3.33 18.16 9.46
N THR A 143 -4.33 17.55 8.80
CA THR A 143 -5.62 17.21 9.42
C THR A 143 -5.45 16.25 10.60
N TYR A 144 -4.63 15.22 10.46
CA TYR A 144 -4.39 14.26 11.55
C TYR A 144 -3.52 14.84 12.66
N THR A 145 -2.59 15.74 12.36
CA THR A 145 -1.64 16.30 13.34
C THR A 145 -2.09 17.61 13.99
N VAL A 146 -3.17 18.24 13.50
CA VAL A 146 -3.64 19.57 13.95
C VAL A 146 -3.90 19.66 15.46
N ASN A 147 -4.32 18.56 16.08
CA ASN A 147 -4.60 18.51 17.52
C ASN A 147 -3.37 18.15 18.37
N GLY A 148 -2.18 18.11 17.76
CA GLY A 148 -0.94 17.69 18.40
C GLY A 148 -0.75 16.17 18.45
N ASN A 149 -1.54 15.41 17.67
CA ASN A 149 -1.30 13.99 17.50
C ASN A 149 0.04 13.78 16.80
N ARG A 150 0.74 12.71 17.18
CA ARG A 150 2.06 12.35 16.67
C ARG A 150 2.01 10.99 16.00
N PHE A 151 2.76 10.85 14.92
CA PHE A 151 2.85 9.60 14.19
C PHE A 151 4.25 9.00 14.32
N TYR A 152 4.27 7.69 14.47
CA TYR A 152 5.48 6.89 14.48
C TYR A 152 5.32 5.72 13.52
N PHE A 153 6.29 5.54 12.62
CA PHE A 153 6.32 4.40 11.73
C PHE A 153 7.31 3.37 12.27
N CYS A 154 6.79 2.17 12.47
CA CYS A 154 7.49 1.06 13.09
C CYS A 154 7.72 -0.01 12.02
N GLY A 155 8.93 -0.07 11.47
CA GLY A 155 9.30 -1.05 10.46
C GLY A 155 10.17 -2.16 11.06
N ASN A 156 9.88 -3.40 10.70
CA ASN A 156 10.77 -4.51 11.03
C ASN A 156 12.04 -4.49 10.15
N GLY A 157 13.10 -5.22 10.49
CA GLY A 157 14.38 -5.19 9.76
C GLY A 157 14.35 -5.57 8.26
N GLU A 158 13.19 -5.95 7.71
CA GLU A 158 13.02 -6.36 6.31
C GLU A 158 11.79 -5.72 5.65
N TRP A 159 11.28 -4.63 6.24
CA TRP A 159 9.96 -4.11 5.87
C TRP A 159 9.89 -3.66 4.41
N TRP A 160 11.00 -3.20 3.84
CA TRP A 160 11.10 -2.74 2.45
C TRP A 160 11.08 -3.88 1.42
N ASP A 161 11.53 -5.08 1.78
CA ASP A 161 11.60 -6.26 0.89
C ASP A 161 10.44 -7.24 1.08
N THR A 162 9.50 -6.94 1.99
CA THR A 162 8.40 -7.86 2.30
C THR A 162 7.33 -7.81 1.19
N PRO A 163 7.04 -8.93 0.51
CA PRO A 163 6.13 -8.96 -0.62
C PRO A 163 4.66 -8.78 -0.19
N CYS A 164 3.86 -8.15 -1.05
CA CYS A 164 2.43 -7.90 -0.84
C CYS A 164 1.57 -9.14 -1.15
N ILE A 165 1.74 -10.20 -0.35
CA ILE A 165 1.05 -11.49 -0.53
C ILE A 165 0.38 -11.90 0.80
N PRO A 166 -0.93 -12.23 0.80
CA PRO A 166 -1.61 -12.72 2.00
C PRO A 166 -1.01 -14.02 2.54
N GLY A 167 -0.63 -14.03 3.81
CA GLY A 167 -0.19 -15.22 4.53
C GLY A 167 -1.32 -15.90 5.32
N PHE A 168 -1.03 -17.05 5.96
CA PHE A 168 -2.00 -17.73 6.84
C PHE A 168 -2.51 -16.86 8.00
N GLY A 169 -1.73 -15.85 8.38
CA GLY A 169 -2.09 -14.90 9.44
C GLY A 169 -2.95 -13.73 8.98
N PHE A 170 -3.27 -13.58 7.69
CA PHE A 170 -3.86 -12.37 7.13
C PHE A 170 -5.02 -11.80 7.98
N PRO A 171 -4.99 -10.52 8.38
CA PRO A 171 -3.97 -9.50 8.07
C PRO A 171 -2.78 -9.42 9.04
N ARG A 172 -2.73 -10.31 10.03
CA ARG A 172 -1.62 -10.48 11.00
C ARG A 172 -0.54 -11.44 10.46
N ASP A 173 -0.17 -11.25 9.19
CA ASP A 173 0.86 -12.00 8.48
C ASP A 173 2.17 -11.17 8.38
N ARG A 174 3.18 -11.67 7.66
CA ARG A 174 4.47 -10.98 7.56
C ARG A 174 4.34 -9.60 6.93
N PHE A 175 3.49 -9.43 5.92
CA PHE A 175 3.27 -8.13 5.27
C PHE A 175 2.56 -7.14 6.19
N GLY A 176 1.49 -7.57 6.88
CA GLY A 176 0.77 -6.71 7.81
C GLY A 176 1.61 -6.22 8.97
N TYR A 177 2.49 -7.09 9.49
CA TYR A 177 3.46 -6.74 10.51
C TYR A 177 4.66 -5.95 9.96
N SER A 178 5.02 -6.05 8.68
CA SER A 178 6.28 -5.51 8.18
C SER A 178 6.46 -4.02 8.51
N LEU A 179 5.38 -3.24 8.40
CA LEU A 179 5.39 -1.81 8.68
C LEU A 179 4.08 -1.39 9.35
N ILE A 180 4.17 -0.74 10.52
CA ILE A 180 3.03 -0.35 11.35
C ILE A 180 3.07 1.15 11.59
N ALA A 181 1.94 1.84 11.39
CA ALA A 181 1.78 3.22 11.83
C ALA A 181 1.14 3.25 13.22
N VAL A 182 1.72 4.03 14.13
CA VAL A 182 1.17 4.29 15.46
C VAL A 182 0.87 5.76 15.59
N GLU A 183 -0.38 6.08 15.90
CA GLU A 183 -0.82 7.43 16.23
C GLU A 183 -0.94 7.59 17.74
N LEU A 184 -0.31 8.64 18.28
CA LEU A 184 -0.42 9.02 19.68
C LEU A 184 -1.10 10.37 19.83
N SER A 185 -1.95 10.49 20.84
CA SER A 185 -2.47 11.77 21.29
C SER A 185 -1.38 12.63 21.95
N PRO A 186 -1.63 13.93 22.19
CA PRO A 186 -0.74 14.81 22.95
C PRO A 186 -0.43 14.29 24.37
N GLU A 187 -1.34 13.49 24.95
CA GLU A 187 -1.25 12.89 26.28
C GLU A 187 -0.61 11.49 26.28
N ASN A 188 0.09 11.11 25.20
CA ASN A 188 0.74 9.80 25.06
C ASN A 188 -0.24 8.60 25.06
N LYS A 189 -1.49 8.80 24.64
CA LYS A 189 -2.44 7.70 24.46
C LYS A 189 -2.41 7.20 23.03
N ILE A 190 -2.43 5.89 22.84
CA ILE A 190 -2.60 5.28 21.51
C ILE A 190 -4.00 5.63 20.99
N VAL A 191 -4.03 6.28 19.83
CA VAL A 191 -5.25 6.63 19.11
C VAL A 191 -5.53 5.56 18.05
N SER A 192 -4.51 5.15 17.31
CA SER A 192 -4.63 4.10 16.30
C SER A 192 -3.32 3.33 16.13
N ILE A 193 -3.45 2.04 15.78
CA ILE A 193 -2.36 1.17 15.31
C ILE A 193 -2.82 0.56 14.00
N THR A 194 -2.16 0.95 12.90
CA THR A 194 -2.57 0.60 11.54
C THR A 194 -1.51 -0.28 10.89
N SER A 195 -1.92 -1.42 10.36
CA SER A 195 -1.08 -2.33 9.59
C SER A 195 -0.73 -1.77 8.21
N ARG A 196 0.25 -2.39 7.54
CA ARG A 196 0.54 -2.10 6.13
C ARG A 196 -0.61 -2.46 5.20
N TRP A 197 -1.41 -3.48 5.54
CA TRP A 197 -2.62 -3.85 4.78
C TRP A 197 -3.69 -2.76 4.79
N ASN A 198 -3.74 -1.94 5.85
CA ASN A 198 -4.68 -0.83 5.98
C ASN A 198 -6.14 -1.29 5.72
N THR A 199 -6.99 -0.40 5.21
CA THR A 199 -8.41 -0.65 4.97
C THR A 199 -8.69 -1.77 3.96
N CYS A 200 -7.72 -2.21 3.15
CA CYS A 200 -7.87 -3.39 2.28
C CYS A 200 -8.09 -4.69 3.07
N ALA A 201 -7.61 -4.75 4.32
CA ALA A 201 -7.91 -5.85 5.24
C ALA A 201 -9.05 -5.55 6.23
N GLY A 202 -9.81 -4.46 6.00
CA GLY A 202 -10.81 -4.00 6.97
C GLY A 202 -10.22 -3.41 8.25
N ASP A 203 -8.92 -3.07 8.25
CA ASP A 203 -8.27 -2.40 9.37
C ASP A 203 -8.84 -0.98 9.53
N THR A 204 -9.27 -0.66 10.75
CA THR A 204 -9.81 0.66 11.13
C THR A 204 -8.94 1.35 12.19
N GLY A 205 -7.65 1.02 12.24
CA GLY A 205 -6.69 1.55 13.22
C GLY A 205 -6.64 0.75 14.52
N ASN A 206 -7.09 -0.50 14.51
CA ASN A 206 -7.09 -1.41 15.67
C ASN A 206 -6.41 -2.74 15.31
N PHE A 207 -5.35 -2.70 14.51
CA PHE A 207 -4.66 -3.89 14.01
C PHE A 207 -4.23 -4.84 15.13
N ILE A 208 -3.62 -4.28 16.17
CA ILE A 208 -3.16 -4.96 17.37
C ILE A 208 -3.49 -4.13 18.62
N THR A 209 -3.43 -4.78 19.77
CA THR A 209 -3.58 -4.13 21.08
C THR A 209 -2.29 -3.41 21.49
N GLU A 210 -2.39 -2.51 22.47
CA GLU A 210 -1.22 -1.86 23.08
C GLU A 210 -0.23 -2.87 23.69
N ASP A 211 -0.73 -3.94 24.31
CA ASP A 211 0.13 -4.96 24.93
C ASP A 211 0.86 -5.81 23.87
N GLU A 212 0.18 -6.12 22.76
CA GLU A 212 0.84 -6.73 21.59
C GLU A 212 1.90 -5.79 21.02
N LEU A 213 1.60 -4.48 20.88
CA LEU A 213 2.57 -3.48 20.40
C LEU A 213 3.80 -3.40 21.31
N LYS A 214 3.62 -3.38 22.63
CA LYS A 214 4.73 -3.44 23.62
C LYS A 214 5.60 -4.68 23.43
N SER A 215 4.96 -5.84 23.21
CA SER A 215 5.66 -7.10 23.00
C SER A 215 6.45 -7.12 21.69
N ILE A 216 5.91 -6.53 20.62
CA ILE A 216 6.50 -6.52 19.29
C ILE A 216 7.65 -5.52 19.20
N LEU A 217 7.47 -4.30 19.70
CA LEU A 217 8.52 -3.28 19.66
C LEU A 217 9.64 -3.58 20.67
N GLY A 218 9.31 -4.25 21.77
CA GLY A 218 10.13 -4.30 22.96
C GLY A 218 10.09 -2.99 23.74
N MET A 219 10.39 -3.04 25.04
CA MET A 219 10.23 -1.89 25.94
C MET A 219 11.07 -0.67 25.55
N GLU A 220 12.27 -0.88 24.98
CA GLU A 220 13.13 0.23 24.57
C GLU A 220 12.46 1.06 23.46
N ASN A 221 12.01 0.40 22.39
CA ASN A 221 11.35 1.07 21.28
C ASN A 221 9.96 1.58 21.64
N TYR A 222 9.21 0.85 22.46
CA TYR A 222 7.91 1.33 22.96
C TYR A 222 8.06 2.66 23.72
N ASN A 223 9.10 2.79 24.56
CA ASN A 223 9.36 4.03 25.28
C ASN A 223 9.70 5.20 24.34
N LYS A 224 10.30 4.96 23.16
CA LYS A 224 10.57 6.00 22.14
C LYS A 224 9.29 6.66 21.63
N LEU A 225 8.17 5.92 21.57
CA LEU A 225 6.86 6.47 21.20
C LEU A 225 6.39 7.53 22.22
N LEU A 226 6.62 7.27 23.51
CA LEU A 226 6.11 8.10 24.61
C LEU A 226 6.99 9.34 24.86
N CYS A 227 8.24 9.32 24.41
CA CYS A 227 9.11 10.47 24.45
C CYS A 227 8.63 11.53 23.45
N LYS A 228 8.40 12.75 23.92
CA LYS A 228 8.30 13.89 23.00
C LYS A 228 9.65 14.01 22.29
N PRO A 229 9.68 14.15 20.95
CA PRO A 229 10.90 14.54 20.27
C PRO A 229 11.38 15.82 20.96
N SER A 230 12.58 15.77 21.55
CA SER A 230 13.22 16.99 22.04
C SER A 230 13.31 17.93 20.84
N GLU A 231 12.78 19.14 20.98
CA GLU A 231 12.94 20.23 20.01
C GLU A 231 14.44 20.42 19.79
N ASN A 232 14.98 19.76 18.76
CA ASN A 232 16.33 20.04 18.32
C ASN A 232 16.26 21.37 17.57
N HIS A 233 16.72 22.41 18.28
CA HIS A 233 16.98 23.76 17.78
C HIS A 233 17.88 23.78 16.53
#